data_AF-A0A2E9PH21-F1
#
_entry.id   AF-A0A2E9PH21-F1
#
_cell.length_a   1.000
_cell.length_b   1.000
_cell.length_c   1.000
_cell.angle_alpha   90.00
_cell.angle_beta   90.00
_cell.angle_gamma   90.00
#
_symmetry.space_group_name_H-M   'P 1'
#
loop_
_entity.id
_entity.type
_entity.pdbx_description
1 polymer ?
#
loop_
_entity_poly.entity_id
_entity_poly.type
_entity_poly.pdbx_seq_one_letter_code
_entity_poly.pdbx_strand_id
1 'polypeptide(L)'
;MNKAVSIYFAGLVACTLTSAHAATPSALVDTATMQASTQEDSTQEDGQLSQQQLQALLVTMKQFRADFEQSVMDADNNVVHEAQGKLTMTRPDKLRWETTFPDETLLVADGEAVWNLDTFVEQVTVLSQANAIKDNPIMLLTANDAATWDKFTIEQVRNPDEPSRRGFQVTPKEKGGQIETLTLQFNQDNELAVMTMLDAQQQTSTLVFNNIETRFPLAADTFTVDIPESYIVDDQR
;
A
#
# COMPACT_ATOMS: atom_id res chain seq x y z
N MET A 1 -16.31 8.72 -27.50
CA MET A 1 -17.10 8.49 -26.27
C MET A 1 -16.10 8.06 -25.22
N ASN A 2 -15.58 9.04 -24.47
CA ASN A 2 -14.55 8.83 -23.47
C ASN A 2 -15.21 8.15 -22.27
N LYS A 3 -14.80 6.93 -21.97
CA LYS A 3 -15.18 6.25 -20.73
C LYS A 3 -14.38 6.93 -19.62
N ALA A 4 -15.07 7.51 -18.65
CA ALA A 4 -14.48 7.97 -17.41
C ALA A 4 -13.79 6.77 -16.73
N VAL A 5 -12.49 6.88 -16.52
CA VAL A 5 -11.72 5.96 -15.69
C VAL A 5 -11.74 6.58 -14.30
N SER A 6 -12.82 6.35 -13.55
CA SER A 6 -12.82 6.62 -12.11
C SER A 6 -11.84 5.62 -11.48
N ILE A 7 -10.84 6.15 -10.78
CA ILE A 7 -9.90 5.35 -10.00
C ILE A 7 -10.65 4.82 -8.79
N TYR A 8 -11.24 3.65 -8.92
CA TYR A 8 -11.63 2.87 -7.77
C TYR A 8 -10.41 2.06 -7.33
N PHE A 9 -9.84 2.36 -6.16
CA PHE A 9 -9.07 1.38 -5.38
C PHE A 9 -10.04 0.36 -4.73
N ALA A 10 -10.97 -0.18 -5.53
CA ALA A 10 -11.94 -1.18 -5.10
C ALA A 10 -11.58 -2.52 -5.73
N GLY A 11 -11.14 -3.46 -4.87
CA GLY A 11 -10.89 -4.84 -5.25
C GLY A 11 -12.14 -5.48 -5.85
N LEU A 12 -12.01 -5.99 -7.08
CA LEU A 12 -13.05 -6.79 -7.72
C LEU A 12 -13.02 -8.21 -7.15
N VAL A 13 -14.09 -8.59 -6.44
CA VAL A 13 -14.34 -9.97 -6.00
C VAL A 13 -14.65 -10.84 -7.22
N ALA A 14 -13.72 -11.72 -7.60
CA ALA A 14 -13.95 -12.74 -8.61
C ALA A 14 -14.26 -14.11 -7.95
N CYS A 15 -15.47 -14.58 -8.23
CA CYS A 15 -16.07 -15.83 -7.77
C CYS A 15 -15.35 -17.06 -8.38
N THR A 16 -15.01 -18.03 -7.54
CA THR A 16 -14.28 -19.25 -7.92
C THR A 16 -15.14 -20.24 -8.71
N LEU A 17 -14.57 -20.87 -9.74
CA LEU A 17 -15.02 -22.16 -10.25
C LEU A 17 -13.90 -23.20 -10.11
N THR A 18 -14.15 -24.13 -9.20
CA THR A 18 -13.44 -25.39 -9.00
C THR A 18 -13.44 -26.27 -10.24
N SER A 19 -12.29 -26.85 -10.56
CA SER A 19 -12.25 -28.25 -11.02
C SER A 19 -10.94 -28.92 -10.64
N ALA A 20 -11.08 -30.07 -9.98
CA ALA A 20 -10.02 -30.99 -9.62
C ALA A 20 -9.73 -31.94 -10.79
N HIS A 21 -8.47 -32.35 -10.96
CA HIS A 21 -8.16 -33.69 -11.45
C HIS A 21 -6.81 -34.19 -10.90
N ALA A 22 -6.83 -35.46 -10.51
CA ALA A 22 -5.82 -36.17 -9.77
C ALA A 22 -4.59 -36.57 -10.60
N ALA A 23 -3.43 -36.68 -9.95
CA ALA A 23 -2.29 -37.42 -10.45
C ALA A 23 -1.75 -38.35 -9.34
N THR A 24 -1.72 -39.64 -9.67
CA THR A 24 -1.24 -40.81 -8.92
C THR A 24 0.25 -40.73 -8.53
N PRO A 25 0.69 -41.36 -7.41
CA PRO A 25 2.09 -41.43 -7.06
C PRO A 25 2.77 -42.65 -7.71
N SER A 26 4.04 -42.51 -8.06
CA SER A 26 4.96 -43.64 -8.27
C SER A 26 6.25 -43.34 -7.53
N ALA A 27 6.59 -44.21 -6.58
CA ALA A 27 7.83 -44.19 -5.83
C ALA A 27 8.87 -45.05 -6.54
N LEU A 28 10.11 -44.56 -6.63
CA LEU A 28 11.33 -45.37 -6.44
C LEU A 28 12.44 -44.49 -5.86
N VAL A 29 13.18 -45.12 -4.95
CA VAL A 29 14.15 -44.59 -3.99
C VAL A 29 15.50 -44.36 -4.68
N ASP A 30 16.24 -43.30 -4.32
CA ASP A 30 17.69 -43.43 -4.24
C ASP A 30 18.30 -42.55 -3.14
N THR A 31 19.31 -43.10 -2.48
CA THR A 31 19.95 -42.59 -1.27
C THR A 31 21.30 -42.03 -1.67
N ALA A 32 21.49 -40.72 -1.59
CA ALA A 32 22.82 -40.12 -1.75
C ALA A 32 22.94 -38.83 -0.93
N THR A 33 23.63 -38.98 0.20
CA THR A 33 24.71 -38.12 0.71
C THR A 33 24.46 -36.61 0.94
N MET A 34 24.59 -36.27 2.22
CA MET A 34 24.76 -34.97 2.84
C MET A 34 25.51 -33.90 2.01
N GLN A 35 24.87 -32.74 1.83
CA GLN A 35 25.43 -31.38 1.99
C GLN A 35 24.43 -30.36 1.41
N ALA A 36 23.45 -29.93 2.20
CA ALA A 36 22.66 -28.72 1.92
C ALA A 36 21.88 -28.34 3.19
N SER A 37 22.55 -27.69 4.14
CA SER A 37 21.87 -27.12 5.30
C SER A 37 22.63 -25.88 5.76
N THR A 38 22.68 -24.85 4.90
CA THR A 38 23.09 -23.48 5.29
C THR A 38 22.56 -22.39 4.34
N GLN A 39 21.38 -22.57 3.73
CA GLN A 39 20.79 -21.55 2.84
C GLN A 39 19.35 -21.13 3.20
N GLU A 40 18.72 -21.75 4.19
CA GLU A 40 17.36 -21.35 4.63
C GLU A 40 17.39 -20.41 5.85
N ASP A 41 18.46 -20.45 6.65
CA ASP A 41 18.59 -19.69 7.91
C ASP A 41 18.96 -18.21 7.67
N SER A 42 19.86 -17.94 6.72
CA SER A 42 20.32 -16.58 6.41
C SER A 42 19.22 -15.68 5.83
N THR A 43 18.31 -16.26 5.03
CA THR A 43 17.23 -15.51 4.38
C THR A 43 16.15 -15.09 5.38
N GLN A 44 15.92 -15.89 6.43
CA GLN A 44 14.97 -15.54 7.50
C GLN A 44 15.53 -14.46 8.43
N GLU A 45 16.82 -14.53 8.79
CA GLU A 45 17.47 -13.50 9.61
C GLU A 45 17.53 -12.14 8.88
N ASP A 46 17.88 -12.14 7.59
CA ASP A 46 17.95 -10.91 6.78
C ASP A 46 16.57 -10.25 6.58
N GLY A 47 15.53 -11.05 6.37
CA GLY A 47 14.14 -10.56 6.26
C GLY A 47 13.62 -9.97 7.57
N GLN A 48 13.91 -10.63 8.70
CA GLN A 48 13.54 -10.11 10.02
C GLN A 48 14.27 -8.81 10.36
N LEU A 49 15.55 -8.69 10.00
CA LEU A 49 16.31 -7.45 10.17
C LEU A 49 15.74 -6.32 9.31
N SER A 50 15.41 -6.61 8.04
CA SER A 50 14.80 -5.64 7.12
C SER A 50 13.45 -5.13 7.63
N GLN A 51 12.62 -6.03 8.16
CA GLN A 51 11.36 -5.68 8.79
C GLN A 51 11.56 -4.76 10.00
N GLN A 52 12.49 -5.08 10.90
CA GLN A 52 12.79 -4.25 12.06
C GLN A 52 13.29 -2.86 11.66
N GLN A 53 14.14 -2.77 10.63
CA GLN A 53 14.63 -1.49 10.12
C GLN A 53 13.51 -0.65 9.51
N LEU A 54 12.65 -1.23 8.68
CA LEU A 54 11.49 -0.53 8.12
C LEU A 54 10.56 -0.04 9.24
N GLN A 55 10.22 -0.90 10.20
CA GLN A 55 9.38 -0.54 11.33
C GLN A 55 10.00 0.59 12.16
N ALA A 56 11.31 0.58 12.39
CA ALA A 56 12.01 1.65 13.09
C ALA A 56 11.86 3.01 12.38
N LEU A 57 11.93 3.03 11.04
CA LEU A 57 11.70 4.25 10.26
C LEU A 57 10.26 4.74 10.41
N LEU A 58 9.30 3.84 10.20
CA LEU A 58 7.89 4.15 10.26
C LEU A 58 7.42 4.61 11.66
N VAL A 59 7.97 4.05 12.74
CA VAL A 59 7.66 4.45 14.12
C VAL A 59 8.10 5.89 14.43
N THR A 60 9.17 6.37 13.80
CA THR A 60 9.61 7.77 13.98
C THR A 60 8.69 8.77 13.27
N MET A 61 7.95 8.32 12.25
CA MET A 61 7.02 9.10 11.45
C MET A 61 5.66 9.27 12.17
N LYS A 62 5.68 9.94 13.32
CA LYS A 62 4.47 10.20 14.14
C LYS A 62 3.47 11.10 13.44
N GLN A 63 3.97 12.09 12.72
CA GLN A 63 3.23 13.00 11.85
C GLN A 63 3.95 13.02 10.51
N PHE A 64 3.19 13.06 9.43
CA PHE A 64 3.74 13.23 8.10
C PHE A 64 2.74 13.96 7.24
N ARG A 65 3.23 14.97 6.53
CA ARG A 65 2.46 15.72 5.55
C ARG A 65 3.35 15.93 4.34
N ALA A 66 2.81 15.69 3.15
CA ALA A 66 3.52 15.91 1.91
C ALA A 66 2.53 16.13 0.77
N ASP A 67 2.97 16.84 -0.25
CA ASP A 67 2.31 16.80 -1.54
C ASP A 67 2.75 15.51 -2.25
N PHE A 68 1.88 14.92 -3.06
CA PHE A 68 2.21 13.74 -3.86
C PHE A 68 1.95 13.98 -5.35
N GLU A 69 2.79 13.38 -6.16
CA GLU A 69 2.56 13.18 -7.60
C GLU A 69 2.54 11.68 -7.87
N GLN A 70 1.48 11.20 -8.51
CA GLN A 70 1.27 9.81 -8.85
C GLN A 70 1.29 9.63 -10.37
N SER A 71 1.98 8.60 -10.83
CA SER A 71 1.90 8.11 -12.21
C SER A 71 1.62 6.60 -12.18
N VAL A 72 0.67 6.16 -13.00
CA VAL A 72 0.34 4.74 -13.20
C VAL A 72 0.71 4.35 -14.61
N MET A 73 1.56 3.32 -14.71
CA MET A 73 1.99 2.74 -15.97
C MET A 73 1.41 1.33 -16.12
N ASP A 74 1.04 0.96 -17.34
CA ASP A 74 0.69 -0.42 -17.67
C ASP A 74 1.95 -1.29 -17.89
N ALA A 75 1.75 -2.58 -18.19
CA ALA A 75 2.83 -3.54 -18.43
C ALA A 75 3.72 -3.18 -19.64
N ASP A 76 3.22 -2.35 -20.55
CA ASP A 76 3.93 -1.86 -21.73
C ASP A 76 4.66 -0.52 -21.45
N ASN A 77 4.66 -0.05 -20.20
CA ASN A 77 5.19 1.24 -19.73
C ASN A 77 4.49 2.47 -20.31
N ASN A 78 3.23 2.36 -20.73
CA ASN A 78 2.43 3.52 -21.10
C ASN A 78 1.82 4.13 -19.83
N VAL A 79 1.90 5.46 -19.71
CA VAL A 79 1.18 6.18 -18.66
C VAL A 79 -0.32 6.11 -18.97
N VAL A 80 -1.05 5.43 -18.09
CA VAL A 80 -2.51 5.25 -18.20
C VAL A 80 -3.26 6.18 -17.26
N HIS A 81 -2.60 6.70 -16.22
CA HIS A 81 -3.20 7.60 -15.26
C HIS A 81 -2.15 8.45 -14.54
N GLU A 82 -2.51 9.67 -14.15
CA GLU A 82 -1.71 10.56 -13.32
C GLU A 82 -2.62 11.27 -12.31
N ALA A 83 -2.15 11.40 -11.07
CA ALA A 83 -2.88 12.10 -10.02
C ALA A 83 -1.94 12.97 -9.18
N GLN A 84 -2.49 14.00 -8.55
CA GLN A 84 -1.74 14.86 -7.64
C GLN A 84 -2.59 15.20 -6.44
N GLY A 85 -1.94 15.51 -5.32
CA GLY A 85 -2.66 15.88 -4.13
C GLY A 85 -1.80 15.99 -2.90
N LYS A 86 -2.42 15.80 -1.75
CA LYS A 86 -1.80 15.95 -0.44
C LYS A 86 -2.13 14.76 0.45
N LEU A 87 -1.10 14.27 1.13
CA LEU A 87 -1.21 13.30 2.20
C LEU A 87 -0.94 14.00 3.53
N THR A 88 -1.82 13.80 4.50
CA THR A 88 -1.57 14.10 5.91
C THR A 88 -1.86 12.86 6.72
N MET A 89 -0.93 12.40 7.54
CA MET A 89 -1.15 11.28 8.45
C MET A 89 -0.64 11.58 9.85
N THR A 90 -1.25 10.91 10.81
CA THR A 90 -0.70 10.78 12.16
C THR A 90 -0.82 9.36 12.63
N ARG A 91 0.22 8.86 13.26
CA ARG A 91 0.19 7.54 13.87
C ARG A 91 -0.38 7.60 15.29
N PRO A 92 -1.17 6.60 15.72
CA PRO A 92 -1.61 5.47 14.89
C PRO A 92 -2.84 5.80 14.02
N ASP A 93 -2.99 5.06 12.93
CA ASP A 93 -4.25 4.81 12.21
C ASP A 93 -4.99 5.98 11.56
N LYS A 94 -4.51 7.22 11.66
CA LYS A 94 -5.17 8.39 11.05
C LYS A 94 -4.47 8.84 9.78
N LEU A 95 -5.25 9.02 8.72
CA LEU A 95 -4.77 9.42 7.39
C LEU A 95 -5.83 10.26 6.69
N ARG A 96 -5.38 11.28 5.96
CA ARG A 96 -6.17 12.13 5.08
C ARG A 96 -5.43 12.22 3.75
N TRP A 97 -6.05 11.70 2.71
CA TRP A 97 -5.56 11.69 1.35
C TRP A 97 -6.48 12.54 0.50
N GLU A 98 -5.97 13.67 0.04
CA GLU A 98 -6.70 14.64 -0.76
C GLU A 98 -6.14 14.62 -2.17
N THR A 99 -6.87 14.03 -3.11
CA THR A 99 -6.53 14.14 -4.54
C THR A 99 -7.14 15.42 -5.06
N THR A 100 -6.33 16.27 -5.68
CA THR A 100 -6.77 17.54 -6.28
C THR A 100 -6.74 17.50 -7.81
N PHE A 101 -6.11 16.48 -8.39
CA PHE A 101 -6.04 16.25 -9.83
C PHE A 101 -6.05 14.75 -10.12
N PRO A 102 -6.76 14.27 -11.17
CA PRO A 102 -7.58 15.06 -12.11
C PRO A 102 -8.95 15.42 -11.54
N ASP A 103 -9.51 14.55 -10.71
CA ASP A 103 -10.81 14.71 -10.06
C ASP A 103 -10.63 14.75 -8.55
N GLU A 104 -11.41 15.59 -7.87
CA GLU A 104 -11.30 15.77 -6.43
C GLU A 104 -11.87 14.56 -5.69
N THR A 105 -11.01 13.87 -4.95
CA THR A 105 -11.40 12.75 -4.08
C THR A 105 -10.75 12.91 -2.72
N LEU A 106 -11.47 12.50 -1.67
CA LEU A 106 -11.01 12.58 -0.31
C LEU A 106 -11.15 11.22 0.36
N LEU A 107 -10.02 10.66 0.79
CA LEU A 107 -9.99 9.45 1.60
C LEU A 107 -9.48 9.78 3.01
N VAL A 108 -10.32 9.53 4.02
CA VAL A 108 -10.01 9.78 5.43
C VAL A 108 -10.11 8.50 6.23
N ALA A 109 -9.02 8.10 6.85
CA ALA A 109 -9.01 7.11 7.92
C ALA A 109 -9.00 7.84 9.27
N ASP A 110 -10.00 7.59 10.12
CA ASP A 110 -10.14 8.26 11.42
C ASP A 110 -9.64 7.40 12.60
N GLY A 111 -9.23 6.15 12.36
CA GLY A 111 -8.84 5.16 13.36
C GLY A 111 -9.89 4.07 13.60
N GLU A 112 -11.12 4.26 13.12
CA GLU A 112 -12.22 3.28 13.20
C GLU A 112 -12.73 2.90 11.81
N ALA A 113 -12.92 3.92 10.96
CA ALA A 113 -13.46 3.80 9.61
C ALA A 113 -12.57 4.49 8.58
N VAL A 114 -12.72 4.04 7.34
CA VAL A 114 -12.20 4.71 6.16
C VAL A 114 -13.38 5.26 5.37
N TRP A 115 -13.38 6.57 5.20
CA TRP A 115 -14.35 7.34 4.46
C TRP A 115 -13.75 7.67 3.10
N ASN A 116 -14.40 7.26 2.02
CA ASN A 116 -14.03 7.63 0.65
C ASN A 116 -15.11 8.53 0.06
N LEU A 117 -14.77 9.78 -0.19
CA LEU A 117 -15.64 10.82 -0.71
C LEU A 117 -15.23 11.13 -2.16
N ASP A 118 -16.16 10.94 -3.08
CA ASP A 118 -16.03 11.37 -4.47
C ASP A 118 -16.98 12.55 -4.70
N THR A 119 -16.41 13.73 -4.95
CA THR A 119 -17.19 14.97 -5.10
C THR A 119 -17.87 15.06 -6.46
N PHE A 120 -17.37 14.34 -7.47
CA PHE A 120 -17.91 14.38 -8.83
C PHE A 120 -19.23 13.61 -8.94
N VAL A 121 -19.31 12.45 -8.28
CA VAL A 121 -20.56 11.66 -8.24
C VAL A 121 -21.40 11.90 -6.97
N GLU A 122 -20.94 12.80 -6.09
CA GLU A 122 -21.61 13.14 -4.82
C GLU A 122 -21.90 11.91 -3.95
N GLN A 123 -20.89 11.05 -3.77
CA GLN A 123 -21.02 9.79 -3.03
C GLN A 123 -19.96 9.66 -1.93
N VAL A 124 -20.38 9.08 -0.80
CA VAL A 124 -19.51 8.64 0.28
C VAL A 124 -19.62 7.14 0.46
N THR A 125 -18.50 6.43 0.46
CA THR A 125 -18.44 5.02 0.86
C THR A 125 -17.67 4.90 2.17
N VAL A 126 -18.22 4.13 3.12
CA VAL A 126 -17.63 3.94 4.44
C VAL A 126 -17.29 2.46 4.64
N LEU A 127 -16.03 2.18 4.95
CA LEU A 127 -15.51 0.84 5.23
C LEU A 127 -14.92 0.79 6.63
N SER A 128 -14.92 -0.39 7.24
CA SER A 128 -14.13 -0.59 8.47
C SER A 128 -12.64 -0.50 8.12
N GLN A 129 -11.84 0.10 8.98
CA GLN A 129 -10.42 0.29 8.69
C GLN A 129 -9.68 -1.04 8.49
N ALA A 130 -10.08 -2.08 9.22
CA ALA A 130 -9.55 -3.43 9.05
C ALA A 130 -9.78 -3.99 7.62
N ASN A 131 -10.94 -3.72 7.03
CA ASN A 131 -11.26 -4.14 5.66
C ASN A 131 -10.51 -3.28 4.63
N ALA A 132 -10.36 -1.99 4.87
CA ALA A 132 -9.70 -1.05 3.96
C ALA A 132 -8.20 -1.34 3.75
N ILE A 133 -7.50 -1.94 4.73
CA ILE A 133 -6.08 -2.31 4.61
C ILE A 133 -5.84 -3.29 3.45
N LYS A 134 -6.80 -4.17 3.15
CA LYS A 134 -6.64 -5.20 2.11
C LYS A 134 -6.48 -4.58 0.72
N ASP A 135 -7.19 -3.50 0.46
CA ASP A 135 -7.30 -2.89 -0.88
C ASP A 135 -6.47 -1.61 -1.03
N ASN A 136 -5.99 -1.03 0.08
CA ASN A 136 -5.16 0.17 0.07
C ASN A 136 -3.87 -0.01 0.89
N PRO A 137 -2.74 -0.35 0.24
CA PRO A 137 -1.47 -0.59 0.93
C PRO A 137 -0.90 0.65 1.61
N ILE A 138 -1.40 1.85 1.29
CA ILE A 138 -0.99 3.06 2.02
C ILE A 138 -1.39 3.00 3.49
N MET A 139 -2.39 2.20 3.84
CA MET A 139 -2.77 1.99 5.23
C MET A 139 -1.67 1.31 6.05
N LEU A 140 -0.75 0.57 5.41
CA LEU A 140 0.46 0.06 6.07
C LEU A 140 1.36 1.18 6.61
N LEU A 141 1.29 2.39 6.03
CA LEU A 141 2.00 3.57 6.54
C LEU A 141 1.45 4.07 7.88
N THR A 142 0.28 3.59 8.31
CA THR A 142 -0.31 3.92 9.62
C THR A 142 -0.34 2.73 10.59
N ALA A 143 -0.25 1.51 10.06
CA ALA A 143 -0.29 0.26 10.83
C ALA A 143 0.79 0.20 11.91
N ASN A 144 0.39 -0.17 13.13
CA ASN A 144 1.23 -0.23 14.31
C ASN A 144 1.40 -1.64 14.89
N ASP A 145 0.60 -2.61 14.42
CA ASP A 145 0.52 -3.93 15.02
C ASP A 145 1.44 -4.93 14.29
N ALA A 146 2.16 -5.75 15.07
CA ALA A 146 3.07 -6.74 14.52
C ALA A 146 2.34 -7.80 13.65
N ALA A 147 1.08 -8.12 13.99
CA ALA A 147 0.31 -9.15 13.31
C ALA A 147 -0.03 -8.77 11.85
N THR A 148 -0.19 -7.48 11.55
CA THR A 148 -0.33 -6.98 10.18
C THR A 148 0.97 -7.19 9.41
N TRP A 149 2.13 -6.85 9.98
CA TRP A 149 3.43 -7.02 9.32
C TRP A 149 3.82 -8.48 9.10
N ASP A 150 3.38 -9.40 9.96
CA ASP A 150 3.63 -10.83 9.82
C ASP A 150 3.00 -11.44 8.55
N LYS A 151 2.05 -10.72 7.91
CA LYS A 151 1.42 -11.12 6.64
C LYS A 151 2.30 -10.81 5.42
N PHE A 152 3.44 -10.14 5.60
CA PHE A 152 4.31 -9.71 4.53
C PHE A 152 5.73 -10.24 4.71
N THR A 153 6.44 -10.41 3.60
CA THR A 153 7.91 -10.53 3.58
C THR A 153 8.50 -9.18 3.23
N ILE A 154 9.58 -8.80 3.91
CA ILE A 154 10.20 -7.48 3.77
C ILE A 154 11.66 -7.68 3.45
N GLU A 155 12.10 -7.08 2.36
CA GLU A 155 13.47 -7.17 1.88
C GLU A 155 14.02 -5.77 1.65
N GLN A 156 15.26 -5.53 2.07
CA GLN A 156 15.94 -4.29 1.73
C GLN A 156 16.33 -4.30 0.25
N VAL A 157 15.91 -3.27 -0.49
CA VAL A 157 16.24 -3.10 -1.90
C VAL A 157 17.04 -1.83 -2.12
N ARG A 158 17.91 -1.84 -3.13
CA ARG A 158 18.68 -0.67 -3.57
C ARG A 158 18.19 -0.24 -4.93
N ASN A 159 18.01 1.06 -5.10
CA ASN A 159 17.82 1.66 -6.42
C ASN A 159 19.20 2.07 -6.97
N PRO A 160 19.71 1.44 -8.04
CA PRO A 160 21.00 1.81 -8.63
C PRO A 160 21.05 3.26 -9.11
N ASP A 161 19.91 3.79 -9.57
CA ASP A 161 19.81 5.16 -10.10
C ASP A 161 19.77 6.21 -8.97
N GLU A 162 19.35 5.80 -7.78
CA GLU A 162 19.23 6.64 -6.58
C GLU A 162 19.91 5.97 -5.37
N PRO A 163 21.25 5.79 -5.38
CA PRO A 163 21.97 5.03 -4.37
C PRO A 163 21.96 5.68 -2.99
N SER A 164 21.54 6.95 -2.91
CA SER A 164 21.37 7.70 -1.66
C SER A 164 20.11 7.27 -0.89
N ARG A 165 19.16 6.59 -1.56
CA ARG A 165 17.89 6.17 -0.97
C ARG A 165 18.00 4.76 -0.41
N ARG A 166 17.33 4.54 0.72
CA ARG A 166 17.14 3.19 1.27
C ARG A 166 15.77 2.68 0.88
N GLY A 167 15.71 1.56 0.17
CA GLY A 167 14.46 0.93 -0.24
C GLY A 167 14.10 -0.28 0.62
N PHE A 168 12.81 -0.49 0.83
CA PHE A 168 12.26 -1.70 1.41
C PHE A 168 11.11 -2.19 0.51
N GLN A 169 11.22 -3.40 -0.02
CA GLN A 169 10.15 -4.06 -0.73
C GLN A 169 9.34 -4.91 0.25
N VAL A 170 8.03 -4.72 0.23
CA VAL A 170 7.03 -5.41 1.02
C VAL A 170 6.20 -6.26 0.07
N THR A 171 6.19 -7.57 0.28
CA THR A 171 5.49 -8.54 -0.57
C THR A 171 4.48 -9.31 0.29
N PRO A 172 3.19 -9.35 -0.08
CA PRO A 172 2.21 -10.17 0.64
C PRO A 172 2.58 -11.66 0.61
N LYS A 173 2.45 -12.36 1.73
CA LYS A 173 2.63 -13.82 1.80
C LYS A 173 1.45 -14.58 1.19
N GLU A 174 0.27 -13.98 1.26
CA GLU A 174 -0.95 -14.53 0.65
C GLU A 174 -0.98 -14.21 -0.85
N LYS A 175 -1.29 -15.21 -1.67
CA LYS A 175 -1.40 -15.06 -3.13
C LYS A 175 -2.82 -14.67 -3.53
N GLY A 176 -2.94 -13.99 -4.67
CA GLY A 176 -4.24 -13.63 -5.27
C GLY A 176 -4.84 -12.35 -4.72
N GLY A 177 -4.06 -11.56 -3.97
CA GLY A 177 -4.40 -10.16 -3.68
C GLY A 177 -4.21 -9.27 -4.91
N GLN A 178 -4.74 -8.04 -4.83
CA GLN A 178 -4.55 -7.04 -5.89
C GLN A 178 -3.10 -6.54 -5.97
N ILE A 179 -2.36 -6.61 -4.86
CA ILE A 179 -0.99 -6.07 -4.73
C ILE A 179 0.00 -7.21 -4.83
N GLU A 180 0.96 -7.10 -5.75
CA GLU A 180 2.10 -8.01 -5.86
C GLU A 180 3.27 -7.52 -5.00
N THR A 181 3.64 -6.25 -5.12
CA THR A 181 4.71 -5.64 -4.31
C THR A 181 4.42 -4.18 -3.97
N LEU A 182 4.95 -3.75 -2.83
CA LEU A 182 5.01 -2.36 -2.40
C LEU A 182 6.46 -2.02 -2.05
N THR A 183 7.07 -1.08 -2.74
CA THR A 183 8.41 -0.58 -2.44
C THR A 183 8.34 0.80 -1.81
N LEU A 184 8.95 0.94 -0.64
CA LEU A 184 9.07 2.19 0.11
C LEU A 184 10.52 2.67 0.03
N GLN A 185 10.74 3.89 -0.47
CA GLN A 185 12.07 4.49 -0.57
C GLN A 185 12.17 5.72 0.35
N PHE A 186 13.18 5.70 1.21
CA PHE A 186 13.46 6.76 2.18
C PHE A 186 14.67 7.59 1.74
N ASN A 187 14.59 8.91 1.93
CA ASN A 187 15.70 9.83 1.71
C ASN A 187 16.78 9.73 2.81
N GLN A 188 17.82 10.54 2.71
CA GLN A 188 18.93 10.57 3.68
C GLN A 188 18.51 11.02 5.08
N ASP A 189 17.43 11.78 5.18
CA ASP A 189 16.83 12.25 6.44
C ASP A 189 15.86 11.24 7.06
N ASN A 190 15.76 10.03 6.48
CA ASN A 190 14.86 8.95 6.88
C ASN A 190 13.36 9.23 6.60
N GLU A 191 13.05 10.16 5.70
CA GLU A 191 11.68 10.49 5.33
C GLU A 191 11.24 9.69 4.10
N LEU A 192 9.97 9.28 4.06
CA LEU A 192 9.39 8.53 2.94
C LEU A 192 9.31 9.46 1.71
N ALA A 193 10.12 9.17 0.69
CA ALA A 193 10.25 10.01 -0.50
C ALA A 193 9.50 9.43 -1.71
N VAL A 194 9.50 8.10 -1.88
CA VAL A 194 8.81 7.44 -2.99
C VAL A 194 8.16 6.15 -2.53
N MET A 195 6.98 5.89 -3.09
CA MET A 195 6.26 4.63 -2.95
C MET A 195 5.96 4.09 -4.34
N THR A 196 6.28 2.82 -4.58
CA THR A 196 5.99 2.15 -5.85
C THR A 196 5.21 0.88 -5.58
N MET A 197 4.07 0.71 -6.23
CA MET A 197 3.22 -0.46 -6.10
C MET A 197 3.14 -1.18 -7.45
N LEU A 198 3.37 -2.49 -7.44
CA LEU A 198 3.03 -3.38 -8.55
C LEU A 198 1.76 -4.14 -8.19
N ASP A 199 0.79 -4.12 -9.10
CA ASP A 199 -0.48 -4.82 -8.92
C ASP A 199 -0.55 -6.13 -9.72
N ALA A 200 -1.59 -6.93 -9.48
CA ALA A 200 -1.82 -8.21 -10.15
C ALA A 200 -2.06 -8.09 -11.67
N GLN A 201 -2.40 -6.90 -12.15
CA GLN A 201 -2.58 -6.59 -13.57
C GLN A 201 -1.27 -6.10 -14.23
N GLN A 202 -0.15 -6.17 -13.50
CA GLN A 202 1.16 -5.66 -13.91
C GLN A 202 1.17 -4.14 -14.12
N GLN A 203 0.26 -3.42 -13.47
CA GLN A 203 0.30 -1.96 -13.42
C GLN A 203 1.27 -1.52 -12.32
N THR A 204 2.12 -0.55 -12.65
CA THR A 204 3.04 0.07 -11.71
C THR A 204 2.53 1.46 -11.35
N SER A 205 2.13 1.66 -10.10
CA SER A 205 1.80 2.97 -9.55
C SER A 205 2.99 3.53 -8.78
N THR A 206 3.52 4.67 -9.20
CA THR A 206 4.60 5.37 -8.52
C THR A 206 4.08 6.66 -7.93
N LEU A 207 4.31 6.87 -6.64
CA LEU A 207 4.00 8.08 -5.90
C LEU A 207 5.29 8.72 -5.40
N VAL A 208 5.49 9.99 -5.74
CA VAL A 208 6.63 10.80 -5.33
C VAL A 208 6.13 11.85 -4.35
N PHE A 209 6.71 11.88 -3.15
CA PHE A 209 6.38 12.83 -2.11
C PHE A 209 7.32 14.03 -2.14
N ASN A 210 6.75 15.23 -2.09
CA ASN A 210 7.44 16.50 -2.07
C ASN A 210 6.95 17.35 -0.89
N ASN A 211 7.68 18.39 -0.53
CA ASN A 211 7.33 19.30 0.57
C ASN A 211 7.03 18.55 1.88
N ILE A 212 7.89 17.58 2.21
CA ILE A 212 7.69 16.70 3.37
C ILE A 212 7.84 17.49 4.67
N GLU A 213 6.84 17.38 5.54
CA GLU A 213 6.85 17.92 6.90
C GLU A 213 6.53 16.79 7.90
N THR A 214 7.46 16.54 8.83
CA THR A 214 7.30 15.52 9.89
C THR A 214 6.93 16.11 11.26
N ARG A 215 6.76 17.44 11.33
CA ARG A 215 6.36 18.17 12.52
C ARG A 215 5.59 19.43 12.14
N PHE A 216 4.32 19.50 12.52
CA PHE A 216 3.45 20.62 12.20
C PHE A 216 2.29 20.75 13.20
N PRO A 217 1.65 21.93 13.33
CA PRO A 217 0.40 22.05 14.08
C PRO A 217 -0.72 21.26 13.38
N LEU A 218 -1.42 20.44 14.15
CA LEU A 218 -2.54 19.62 13.68
C LEU A 218 -3.84 20.16 14.30
N ALA A 219 -4.81 20.51 13.45
CA ALA A 219 -6.14 20.90 13.90
C ALA A 219 -6.94 19.65 14.31
N ALA A 220 -7.82 19.79 15.31
CA ALA A 220 -8.53 18.65 15.90
C ALA A 220 -9.48 17.94 14.92
N ASP A 221 -9.94 18.66 13.89
CA ASP A 221 -10.87 18.26 12.85
C ASP A 221 -10.19 17.75 11.57
N THR A 222 -8.85 17.65 11.53
CA THR A 222 -8.10 17.24 10.33
C THR A 222 -8.59 15.90 9.75
N PHE A 223 -8.95 14.96 10.61
CA PHE A 223 -9.40 13.61 10.23
C PHE A 223 -10.91 13.42 10.39
N THR A 224 -11.68 14.51 10.34
CA THR A 224 -13.13 14.47 10.30
C THR A 224 -13.59 14.71 8.86
N VAL A 225 -14.65 14.01 8.45
CA VAL A 225 -15.29 14.21 7.16
C VAL A 225 -16.58 14.98 7.38
N ASP A 226 -16.70 16.12 6.72
CA ASP A 226 -17.97 16.84 6.61
C ASP A 226 -18.68 16.36 5.34
N ILE A 227 -19.85 15.76 5.51
CA ILE A 227 -20.62 15.14 4.42
C ILE A 227 -21.81 16.04 4.11
N PRO A 228 -21.88 16.65 2.91
CA PRO A 228 -23.04 17.45 2.54
C PRO A 228 -24.31 16.59 2.50
N GLU A 229 -25.46 17.15 2.92
CA GLU A 229 -26.74 16.42 2.95
C GLU A 229 -27.19 15.88 1.59
N SER A 230 -26.66 16.43 0.48
CA SER A 230 -26.97 15.96 -0.88
C SER A 230 -26.28 14.64 -1.24
N TYR A 231 -25.24 14.24 -0.51
CA TYR A 231 -24.41 13.10 -0.88
C TYR A 231 -25.08 11.78 -0.51
N ILE A 232 -24.92 10.79 -1.39
CA ILE A 232 -25.37 9.43 -1.12
C ILE A 232 -24.32 8.76 -0.24
N VAL A 233 -24.74 8.25 0.92
CA VAL A 233 -23.86 7.52 1.84
C VAL A 233 -24.12 6.02 1.74
N ASP A 234 -23.09 5.27 1.36
CA ASP A 234 -23.03 3.82 1.35
C ASP A 234 -22.13 3.33 2.50
N ASP A 235 -22.75 2.93 3.63
CA ASP A 235 -22.04 2.43 4.82
C ASP A 235 -21.97 0.89 4.79
N GLN A 236 -20.74 0.36 4.67
CA GLN A 236 -20.43 -1.06 4.55
C GLN A 236 -19.68 -1.62 5.77
N ARG A 237 -19.70 -0.92 6.91
CA ARG A 237 -19.03 -1.34 8.15
C ARG A 237 -19.68 -2.53 8.84
#